data_AF-A0A9X6X5P8-F1
#
_entry.id   AF-A0A9X6X5P8-F1
#
_cell.length_a   1.000
_cell.length_b   1.000
_cell.length_c   1.000
_cell.angle_alpha   90.00
_cell.angle_beta   90.00
_cell.angle_gamma   90.00
#
_symmetry.space_group_name_H-M   'P 1'
#
loop_
_entity.id
_entity.type
_entity.pdbx_description
1 polymer ?
#
loop_
_entity_poly.entity_id
_entity_poly.type
_entity_poly.pdbx_seq_one_letter_code
_entity_poly.pdbx_strand_id
1 'polypeptide(L)' 'MTENPKNFSLVKAIIKMGHSLGFKFAEGVETEDQMKMLKNLNCDVGQGYYFNRPLPLEEICLSKEIGIN' A
#
# COMPACT_ATOMS: atom_id res chain seq x y z
N MET A 1 8.18 8.61 0.92
CA MET A 1 8.31 7.69 -0.22
C MET A 1 8.44 8.42 -1.56
N THR A 2 7.63 9.44 -1.82
CA THR A 2 7.50 10.12 -3.12
C THR A 2 8.44 11.32 -3.33
N GLU A 3 8.92 11.97 -2.26
CA GLU A 3 9.71 13.20 -2.35
C GLU A 3 11.22 12.99 -2.54
N ASN A 4 11.74 11.80 -2.21
CA ASN A 4 13.16 11.48 -2.31
C ASN A 4 13.41 10.44 -3.41
N PRO A 5 14.21 10.76 -4.45
CA PRO A 5 14.44 9.86 -5.59
C PRO A 5 15.17 8.55 -5.21
N LYS A 6 15.97 8.55 -4.13
CA LYS A 6 16.59 7.33 -3.60
C LYS A 6 15.54 6.40 -2.99
N ASN A 7 14.59 6.97 -2.24
CA ASN A 7 13.49 6.19 -1.64
C ASN A 7 12.61 5.59 -2.74
N PHE A 8 12.28 6.36 -3.77
CA PHE A 8 11.54 5.86 -4.92
C PHE A 8 12.23 4.66 -5.59
N SER A 9 13.54 4.77 -5.84
CA SER A 9 14.32 3.70 -6.49
C SER A 9 14.38 2.43 -5.63
N LEU A 10 14.54 2.60 -4.31
CA LEU A 10 14.51 1.50 -3.36
C LEU A 10 13.15 0.80 -3.33
N VAL A 11 12.06 1.56 -3.22
CA VAL A 11 10.70 1.01 -3.21
C VAL A 11 10.40 0.26 -4.50
N LYS A 12 10.77 0.81 -5.65
CA LYS A 12 10.65 0.13 -6.94
C LYS A 12 11.41 -1.19 -6.97
N ALA A 13 12.61 -1.26 -6.41
CA ALA A 13 13.39 -2.49 -6.33
C ALA A 13 12.74 -3.53 -5.40
N ILE A 14 12.23 -3.10 -4.24
CA ILE A 14 11.54 -3.97 -3.28
C ILE A 14 10.25 -4.53 -3.88
N ILE A 15 9.44 -3.71 -4.56
CA ILE A 15 8.20 -4.18 -5.21
C ILE A 15 8.51 -5.25 -6.26
N LYS A 16 9.52 -5.01 -7.10
CA LYS A 16 9.97 -6.01 -8.08
C LYS A 16 10.40 -7.32 -7.42
N MET A 17 11.14 -7.23 -6.31
CA MET A 17 11.56 -8.40 -5.55
C MET A 17 10.35 -9.13 -4.95
N GLY A 18 9.42 -8.39 -4.33
CA GLY A 18 8.19 -8.92 -3.77
C GLY A 18 7.36 -9.68 -4.80
N HIS A 19 7.18 -9.10 -6.00
CA HIS A 19 6.48 -9.77 -7.09
C HIS A 19 7.14 -11.08 -7.52
N SER A 20 8.47 -11.11 -7.63
CA SER A 20 9.22 -12.35 -7.94
C SER A 20 9.08 -13.42 -6.86
N LEU A 21 8.79 -13.02 -5.62
CA LEU A 21 8.56 -13.90 -4.47
C LEU A 21 7.08 -14.23 -4.24
N GLY A 22 6.17 -13.69 -5.06
CA GLY A 22 4.72 -13.90 -4.94
C GLY A 22 3.99 -12.96 -3.98
N PHE A 23 4.68 -11.98 -3.38
CA PHE A 23 4.07 -10.93 -2.58
C PHE A 23 3.48 -9.83 -3.46
N LYS A 24 2.36 -9.24 -3.05
CA LYS A 24 1.63 -8.22 -3.83
C LYS A 24 1.13 -7.03 -2.99
N PHE A 25 1.53 -6.94 -1.72
CA PHE A 25 1.01 -5.92 -0.81
C PHE A 25 2.10 -4.96 -0.33
N ALA A 26 1.71 -3.73 -0.04
CA ALA A 26 2.53 -2.71 0.61
C ALA A 26 1.88 -2.23 1.91
N GLU A 27 2.68 -2.05 2.96
CA GLU A 27 2.25 -1.51 4.24
C GLU A 27 2.76 -0.08 4.45
N GLY A 28 2.06 0.69 5.28
CA GLY A 28 2.44 2.05 5.65
C GLY A 28 2.05 3.13 4.63
N VAL A 29 0.97 2.94 3.86
CA VAL A 29 0.44 3.95 2.95
C VAL A 29 -0.30 5.05 3.73
N GLU A 30 0.22 6.27 3.69
CA GLU A 30 -0.30 7.41 4.47
C GLU A 30 -0.87 8.53 3.61
N THR A 31 -0.51 8.60 2.33
CA THR A 31 -0.97 9.67 1.43
C THR A 31 -1.46 9.13 0.08
N GLU A 32 -2.28 9.93 -0.63
CA GLU A 32 -2.77 9.58 -1.96
C GLU A 32 -1.64 9.42 -2.97
N ASP A 33 -0.61 10.29 -2.92
CA ASP A 33 0.54 10.21 -3.82
C ASP A 33 1.31 8.91 -3.67
N GLN A 34 1.41 8.41 -2.44
CA GLN A 34 2.00 7.11 -2.14
C GLN A 34 1.18 5.99 -2.80
N MET A 35 -0.15 6.04 -2.69
CA MET A 35 -1.03 5.05 -3.31
C MET A 35 -0.95 5.08 -4.84
N LYS A 36 -1.00 6.27 -5.45
CA LYS A 36 -0.85 6.44 -6.91
C LYS A 36 0.48 5.86 -7.39
N MET A 37 1.55 6.10 -6.64
CA MET A 37 2.87 5.55 -6.95
C MET A 37 2.90 4.02 -6.89
N LEU A 38 2.31 3.41 -5.85
CA LEU A 38 2.23 1.95 -5.70
C LEU A 38 1.40 1.32 -6.83
N LYS A 39 0.27 1.93 -7.19
CA LYS A 39 -0.57 1.50 -8.31
C LYS A 39 0.20 1.52 -9.64
N ASN A 40 0.98 2.57 -9.89
CA ASN A 40 1.85 2.66 -11.08
C ASN A 40 2.97 1.61 -11.11
N LEU A 41 3.30 1.01 -9.96
CA LEU A 41 4.27 -0.07 -9.84
C LEU A 41 3.61 -1.46 -9.82
N ASN A 42 2.30 -1.54 -10.10
CA ASN A 42 1.47 -2.75 -10.05
C ASN A 42 1.43 -3.41 -8.65
N CYS A 43 1.48 -2.60 -7.59
CA CYS A 43 1.22 -3.04 -6.23
C CYS A 43 -0.20 -2.60 -5.86
N ASP A 44 -1.15 -3.51 -6.07
CA ASP A 44 -2.59 -3.20 -6.01
C ASP A 44 -3.17 -3.32 -4.59
N VAL A 45 -2.48 -4.05 -3.70
CA VAL A 45 -2.90 -4.23 -2.31
C VAL A 45 -2.10 -3.31 -1.40
N GLY A 46 -2.78 -2.46 -0.64
CA GLY A 46 -2.15 -1.50 0.28
C GLY A 46 -2.80 -1.51 1.65
N GLN A 47 -1.99 -1.29 2.69
CA GLN A 47 -2.44 -1.00 4.05
C GLN A 47 -1.78 0.27 4.57
N GLY A 48 -2.54 1.08 5.30
CA GLY A 48 -2.01 2.23 6.04
C GLY A 48 -3.09 3.26 6.35
N TYR A 49 -2.68 4.34 7.03
CA TYR A 49 -3.59 5.39 7.51
C TYR A 49 -4.30 6.17 6.41
N TYR A 50 -3.80 6.10 5.17
CA TYR A 50 -4.53 6.63 4.02
C TYR A 50 -5.90 5.96 3.84
N PHE A 51 -6.02 4.67 4.16
CA PHE A 51 -7.28 3.93 4.07
C PHE A 51 -8.09 4.07 5.33
N ASN A 52 -7.53 3.60 6.44
CA ASN A 52 -8.15 3.65 7.76
C ASN A 52 -7.06 3.59 8.84
N ARG A 53 -7.34 4.17 10.01
CA ARG A 53 -6.61 3.83 11.23
C ARG A 53 -6.99 2.41 11.68
N PRO A 54 -6.23 1.78 12.60
CA PRO A 54 -6.64 0.51 13.19
C PRO A 54 -8.03 0.67 13.80
N LEU A 55 -8.94 -0.24 13.43
CA LEU A 55 -10.33 -0.23 13.84
C LEU A 55 -10.57 -1.38 14.83
N PRO A 56 -11.52 -1.23 15.78
CA PRO A 56 -12.06 -2.35 16.55
C PRO A 56 -12.64 -3.44 15.64
N LEU A 57 -12.68 -4.68 16.14
CA LEU A 57 -13.16 -5.83 15.37
C LEU A 57 -14.61 -5.66 14.90
N GLU A 58 -15.45 -5.07 15.75
CA GLU A 58 -16.87 -4.84 15.47
C GLU A 58 -17.03 -3.92 14.25
N GLU A 59 -16.22 -2.86 14.17
CA GLU A 59 -16.22 -1.91 13.06
C GLU A 59 -15.69 -2.57 11.77
N ILE A 60 -14.67 -3.41 11.89
CA ILE A 60 -14.13 -4.21 10.77
C ILE A 60 -15.22 -5.12 10.21
N CYS A 61 -15.88 -5.91 11.05
CA CYS A 61 -16.90 -6.87 10.60
C CYS A 61 -18.14 -6.22 9.98
N LEU A 62 -18.44 -4.96 10.32
CA LEU A 62 -19.58 -4.21 9.79
C LEU A 62 -19.28 -3.48 8.47
N SER A 63 -18.00 -3.19 8.22
CA SER A 63 -17.58 -2.48 7.02
C SER A 63 -17.52 -3.41 5.80
N LYS A 64 -18.24 -3.06 4.74
CA LYS A 64 -18.25 -3.80 3.46
C LYS A 64 -17.04 -3.50 2.57
N GLU A 65 -16.18 -2.55 2.98
CA GLU A 65 -15.09 -1.99 2.17
C GLU A 65 -13.81 -1.84 3.00
N ILE A 66 -13.18 -2.95 3.42
CA ILE A 66 -11.80 -2.93 3.98
C ILE A 66 -10.78 -3.44 2.98
N GLY A 67 -10.95 -3.08 1.72
CA GLY A 67 -10.04 -3.50 0.66
C GLY A 67 -10.37 -2.71 -0.59
N ILE A 68 -9.40 -1.92 -1.03
CA ILE A 68 -9.44 -1.14 -2.26
C ILE A 68 -9.78 -2.07 -3.43
N ASN A 69 -10.59 -1.58 -4.36
CA ASN A 69 -10.74 -2.11 -5.72
C ASN A 69 -9.65 -1.56 -6.65
#